data_AF-A0A3B8J359-F1
#
_entry.id   AF-A0A3B8J359-F1
#
_cell.length_a   1.000
_cell.length_b   1.000
_cell.length_c   1.000
_cell.angle_alpha   90.00
_cell.angle_beta   90.00
_cell.angle_gamma   90.00
#
_symmetry.space_group_name_H-M   'P 1'
#
loop_
_entity.id
_entity.type
_entity.pdbx_description
1 polymer ?
#
loop_
_entity_poly.entity_id
_entity_poly.type
_entity_poly.pdbx_seq_one_letter_code
_entity_poly.pdbx_strand_id
1 'polypeptide(L)'
;MKTTFKVLGCLFIIGQLIFIAYSQRYGNRYACWAPHDIWTHYEIVAYSNGTMISDSQTARFFGRKKGRKDLPPDHLEDWITFGLANHTTGCDSVVFHYSVNLREWKSTTLFPN
;
A
#
# COMPACT_ATOMS: atom_id res chain seq x y z
N MET A 1 35.68 -1.76 38.02
CA MET A 1 35.32 -0.60 37.16
C MET A 1 35.67 -0.81 35.68
N LYS A 2 36.91 -1.18 35.31
CA LYS A 2 37.30 -1.36 33.90
C LYS A 2 36.53 -2.48 33.16
N THR A 3 36.25 -3.59 33.85
CA THR A 3 35.48 -4.72 33.31
C THR A 3 34.01 -4.36 33.07
N THR A 4 33.39 -3.65 34.00
CA THR A 4 32.01 -3.19 33.91
C THR A 4 31.80 -2.26 32.72
N PHE A 5 32.74 -1.35 32.48
CA PHE A 5 32.69 -0.42 31.35
C PHE A 5 32.82 -1.13 29.99
N LYS A 6 33.68 -2.16 29.91
CA LYS A 6 33.81 -2.99 28.71
C LYS A 6 32.53 -3.77 28.41
N VAL A 7 31.90 -4.34 29.44
CA VAL A 7 30.64 -5.08 29.29
C VAL A 7 29.51 -4.15 28.80
N LEU A 8 29.38 -2.96 29.40
CA LEU A 8 28.39 -1.97 28.98
C LEU A 8 28.64 -1.47 27.55
N GLY A 9 29.90 -1.23 27.17
CA GLY A 9 30.26 -0.86 25.80
C GLY A 9 29.93 -1.95 24.79
N CYS A 10 30.25 -3.21 25.09
CA CYS A 10 29.90 -4.34 24.23
C CYS A 10 28.38 -4.50 24.09
N LEU A 11 27.62 -4.38 25.18
CA LEU A 11 26.16 -4.44 25.14
C LEU A 11 25.56 -3.30 24.32
N PHE A 12 26.12 -2.09 24.41
CA PHE A 12 25.70 -0.96 23.60
C PHE A 12 25.90 -1.24 22.11
N ILE A 13 27.08 -1.72 21.71
CA ILE A 13 27.37 -2.03 20.30
C ILE A 13 26.46 -3.15 19.79
N ILE A 14 26.25 -4.21 20.57
CA ILE A 14 25.34 -5.31 20.20
C ILE A 14 23.90 -4.78 20.05
N GLY A 15 23.44 -3.92 20.95
CA GLY A 15 22.12 -3.27 20.86
C GLY A 15 21.96 -2.45 19.58
N GLN A 16 22.97 -1.69 19.18
CA GLN A 16 22.97 -0.93 17.92
C GLN A 16 22.88 -1.85 16.70
N LEU A 17 23.64 -2.96 16.68
CA LEU A 17 23.60 -3.92 15.59
C LEU A 17 22.23 -4.62 15.47
N ILE A 18 21.63 -5.00 16.59
CA ILE A 18 20.27 -5.56 16.62
C ILE A 18 19.26 -4.54 16.10
N PHE A 19 19.38 -3.28 16.52
CA PHE A 19 18.49 -2.22 16.05
C PHE A 19 18.58 -2.01 14.54
N ILE A 20 19.80 -2.00 13.98
CA ILE A 20 20.03 -1.89 12.53
C ILE A 20 19.45 -3.11 11.79
N ALA A 21 19.68 -4.32 12.28
CA ALA A 21 19.14 -5.53 11.65
C ALA A 21 17.61 -5.57 11.71
N TYR A 22 17.03 -5.16 12.84
CA TYR A 22 15.59 -5.02 13.00
C TYR A 22 15.04 -3.97 12.03
N SER A 23 15.68 -2.80 11.93
CA SER A 23 15.27 -1.76 10.99
C SER A 23 15.50 -2.15 9.53
N GLN A 24 16.43 -3.04 9.19
CA GLN A 24 16.56 -3.55 7.82
C GLN A 24 15.50 -4.60 7.49
N ARG A 25 15.05 -5.39 8.48
CA ARG A 25 14.06 -6.47 8.29
C ARG A 25 12.61 -6.00 8.37
N TYR A 26 12.33 -5.02 9.23
CA TYR A 26 11.01 -4.44 9.45
C TYR A 26 10.93 -2.97 9.06
N GLY A 27 12.02 -2.38 8.56
CA GLY A 27 12.00 -1.05 7.99
C GLY A 27 11.25 -1.05 6.69
N ASN A 28 10.06 -0.45 6.74
CA ASN A 28 9.50 0.26 5.61
C ASN A 28 10.62 1.13 5.02
N ARG A 29 11.01 0.85 3.77
CA ARG A 29 12.20 1.39 3.08
C ARG A 29 12.16 2.90 2.79
N TYR A 30 11.49 3.72 3.61
CA TYR A 30 11.41 5.16 3.41
C TYR A 30 11.68 5.88 4.73
N ALA A 31 12.95 6.00 5.09
CA ALA A 31 13.40 7.08 5.95
C ALA A 31 13.42 8.40 5.14
N CYS A 32 12.28 8.77 4.56
CA CYS A 32 11.90 10.17 4.58
C CYS A 32 11.44 10.39 6.03
N TRP A 33 11.93 11.41 6.70
CA TRP A 33 11.66 11.68 8.12
C TRP A 33 10.23 12.21 8.35
N ALA A 34 9.28 11.75 7.56
CA ALA A 34 7.86 11.84 7.77
C ALA A 34 7.36 10.38 7.72
N PRO A 35 6.74 9.84 8.79
CA PRO A 35 5.94 8.63 8.62
C PRO A 35 5.04 8.83 7.40
N HIS A 36 4.70 7.77 6.67
CA HIS A 36 3.69 7.87 5.61
C HIS A 36 2.41 8.43 6.27
N ASP A 37 2.25 9.76 6.28
CA ASP A 37 1.17 10.50 6.93
C ASP A 37 -0.17 10.18 6.26
N ILE A 38 -0.13 9.36 5.21
CA ILE A 38 -1.20 9.04 4.30
C ILE A 38 -1.22 7.52 4.16
N TRP A 39 -2.24 6.91 4.74
CA TRP A 39 -2.65 5.55 4.42
C TRP A 39 -4.04 5.61 3.80
N THR A 40 -4.19 4.94 2.66
CA THR A 40 -5.41 4.95 1.87
C THR A 40 -6.13 3.63 2.06
N HIS A 41 -7.33 3.71 2.64
CA HIS A 41 -8.32 2.64 2.55
C HIS A 41 -8.95 2.70 1.18
N TYR A 42 -9.17 1.55 0.56
CA TYR A 42 -9.78 1.52 -0.75
C TYR A 42 -10.70 0.32 -0.95
N GLU A 43 -11.62 0.49 -1.89
CA GLU A 43 -12.49 -0.53 -2.46
C GLU A 43 -12.61 -0.29 -3.98
N ILE A 44 -12.48 -1.36 -4.75
CA ILE A 44 -12.50 -1.37 -6.21
C ILE A 44 -13.79 -2.07 -6.64
N VAL A 45 -14.56 -1.43 -7.51
CA VAL A 45 -15.76 -2.01 -8.10
C VAL A 45 -15.61 -1.94 -9.61
N ALA A 46 -15.42 -3.08 -10.25
CA ALA A 46 -15.21 -3.16 -11.68
C ALA A 46 -16.51 -3.48 -12.43
N TYR A 47 -16.63 -2.96 -13.65
CA TYR A 47 -17.78 -3.14 -14.52
C TYR A 47 -17.33 -3.62 -15.90
N SER A 48 -18.13 -4.50 -16.50
CA SER A 48 -17.99 -5.00 -17.87
C SER A 48 -19.36 -4.93 -18.54
N ASN A 49 -19.44 -4.28 -19.69
CA ASN A 49 -20.67 -3.96 -20.43
C ASN A 49 -21.77 -3.36 -19.53
N GLY A 50 -21.40 -2.42 -18.66
CA GLY A 50 -22.33 -1.77 -17.71
C GLY A 50 -22.81 -2.66 -16.56
N THR A 51 -22.37 -3.92 -16.47
CA THR A 51 -22.71 -4.84 -15.38
C THR A 51 -21.55 -4.94 -14.41
N MET A 52 -21.83 -4.87 -13.11
CA MET A 52 -20.82 -5.06 -12.08
C MET A 52 -20.28 -6.50 -12.15
N ILE A 53 -18.96 -6.65 -12.22
CA ILE A 53 -18.34 -7.98 -12.19
C ILE A 53 -18.24 -8.47 -10.75
N SER A 54 -18.11 -9.79 -10.58
CA SER A 54 -18.02 -10.38 -9.26
C SER A 54 -16.77 -9.94 -8.49
N ASP A 55 -16.86 -9.96 -7.16
CA ASP A 55 -15.75 -9.65 -6.26
C ASP A 55 -14.51 -10.51 -6.52
N SER A 56 -14.71 -11.78 -6.88
CA SER A 56 -13.61 -12.71 -7.20
C SER A 56 -12.93 -12.37 -8.52
N GLN A 57 -13.68 -11.92 -9.53
CA GLN A 57 -13.12 -11.44 -10.79
C GLN A 57 -12.36 -10.13 -10.58
N THR A 58 -12.93 -9.19 -9.81
CA THR A 58 -12.26 -7.94 -9.44
C THR A 58 -10.94 -8.22 -8.72
N ALA A 59 -10.94 -9.12 -7.74
CA ALA A 59 -9.72 -9.52 -7.03
C ALA A 59 -8.73 -10.29 -7.94
N ARG A 60 -9.19 -11.00 -8.97
CA ARG A 60 -8.28 -11.64 -9.93
C ARG A 60 -7.52 -10.63 -10.76
N PHE A 61 -8.17 -9.53 -11.17
CA PHE A 61 -7.56 -8.49 -12.01
C PHE A 61 -6.67 -7.53 -11.23
N PHE A 62 -7.13 -7.10 -10.06
CA PHE A 62 -6.44 -6.12 -9.23
C PHE A 62 -5.78 -6.75 -7.99
N GLY A 63 -5.72 -8.07 -7.88
CA GLY A 63 -5.18 -8.79 -6.72
C GLY A 63 -6.07 -8.77 -5.46
N ARG A 64 -6.68 -7.62 -5.13
CA ARG A 64 -7.65 -7.47 -4.03
C ARG A 64 -8.71 -6.42 -4.35
N LYS A 65 -9.97 -6.71 -4.00
CA LYS A 65 -11.08 -5.77 -4.10
C LYS A 65 -10.94 -4.58 -3.15
N LYS A 66 -10.55 -4.84 -1.90
CA LYS A 66 -10.48 -3.83 -0.85
C LYS A 66 -9.26 -4.03 0.04
N GLY A 67 -8.78 -2.95 0.65
CA GLY A 67 -7.68 -3.04 1.60
C GLY A 67 -7.16 -1.69 2.05
N ARG A 68 -5.96 -1.74 2.65
CA ARG A 68 -5.18 -0.56 3.04
C ARG A 68 -3.84 -0.59 2.35
N LYS A 69 -3.41 0.56 1.84
CA LYS A 69 -2.07 0.77 1.28
C LYS A 69 -1.48 2.06 1.84
N ASP A 70 -0.18 2.03 2.10
CA ASP A 70 0.58 3.21 2.54
C ASP A 70 1.05 3.98 1.29
N LEU A 71 0.07 4.33 0.44
CA LEU A 71 0.24 5.05 -0.81
C LEU A 71 -0.86 6.11 -0.91
N PRO A 72 -0.58 7.29 -1.48
CA PRO A 72 -1.62 8.25 -1.84
C PRO A 72 -2.59 7.68 -2.88
N PRO A 73 -3.83 8.20 -2.96
CA PRO A 73 -4.84 7.75 -3.90
C PRO A 73 -4.36 7.75 -5.36
N ASP A 74 -3.64 8.80 -5.78
CA ASP A 74 -3.17 8.97 -7.17
C ASP A 74 -2.31 7.78 -7.64
N HIS A 75 -1.44 7.24 -6.78
CA HIS A 75 -0.65 6.05 -7.12
C HIS A 75 -1.49 4.77 -7.21
N LEU A 76 -2.59 4.69 -6.47
CA LEU A 76 -3.54 3.58 -6.60
C LEU A 76 -4.36 3.72 -7.88
N GLU A 77 -4.74 4.94 -8.25
CA GLU A 77 -5.41 5.24 -9.52
C GLU A 77 -4.52 4.87 -10.72
N ASP A 78 -3.24 5.23 -10.69
CA ASP A 78 -2.26 4.84 -11.72
C ASP A 78 -2.17 3.31 -11.87
N TRP A 79 -2.10 2.60 -10.75
CA TRP A 79 -2.03 1.14 -10.75
C TRP A 79 -3.31 0.48 -11.28
N ILE A 80 -4.48 0.99 -10.91
CA ILE A 80 -5.77 0.51 -11.42
C ILE A 80 -5.88 0.81 -12.92
N THR A 81 -5.48 2.00 -13.36
CA THR A 81 -5.49 2.41 -14.77
C THR A 81 -4.54 1.56 -15.60
N PHE A 82 -3.34 1.25 -15.09
CA PHE A 82 -2.42 0.31 -15.71
C PHE A 82 -3.02 -1.10 -15.81
N GLY A 83 -3.74 -1.55 -14.77
CA GLY A 83 -4.49 -2.81 -14.79
C GLY A 83 -5.60 -2.83 -15.84
N LEU A 84 -6.28 -1.69 -16.05
CA LEU A 84 -7.32 -1.51 -17.07
C LEU A 84 -6.75 -1.52 -18.49
N ALA A 85 -5.65 -0.78 -18.72
CA ALA A 85 -5.00 -0.69 -20.03
C ALA A 85 -4.41 -2.03 -20.49
N ASN A 86 -3.96 -2.87 -19.55
CA ASN A 86 -3.62 -4.25 -19.86
C ASN A 86 -4.93 -5.03 -20.10
N HIS A 87 -5.33 -5.15 -21.37
CA HIS A 87 -6.56 -5.76 -21.92
C HIS A 87 -6.92 -7.20 -21.45
N THR A 88 -6.22 -7.76 -20.46
CA THR A 88 -6.53 -9.07 -19.86
C THR A 88 -7.70 -9.03 -18.87
N THR A 89 -8.23 -7.85 -18.53
CA THR A 89 -9.29 -7.70 -17.52
C THR A 89 -10.71 -7.78 -18.07
N GLY A 90 -10.95 -7.48 -19.36
CA GLY A 90 -12.31 -7.44 -19.93
C GLY A 90 -13.26 -6.47 -19.21
N CYS A 91 -12.70 -5.50 -18.47
CA CYS A 91 -13.42 -4.47 -17.73
C CYS A 91 -13.42 -3.17 -18.54
N ASP A 92 -14.57 -2.52 -18.62
CA ASP A 92 -14.73 -1.27 -19.36
C ASP A 92 -14.63 -0.04 -18.46
N SER A 93 -14.86 -0.22 -17.16
CA SER A 93 -14.70 0.84 -16.17
C SER A 93 -14.51 0.29 -14.77
N VAL A 94 -13.93 1.10 -13.90
CA VAL A 94 -13.73 0.81 -12.48
C VAL A 94 -14.14 2.00 -11.66
N VAL A 95 -14.99 1.79 -10.66
CA VAL A 95 -15.25 2.76 -9.61
C VAL A 95 -14.27 2.48 -8.47
N PHE A 96 -13.39 3.43 -8.23
CA PHE A 96 -12.40 3.40 -7.16
C PHE A 96 -12.90 4.25 -5.99
N HIS A 97 -13.29 3.58 -4.91
CA HIS A 97 -13.64 4.20 -3.64
C HIS A 97 -12.42 4.24 -2.74
N TYR A 98 -12.13 5.38 -2.13
CA TYR A 98 -11.00 5.48 -1.22
C TYR A 98 -11.24 6.45 -0.06
N SER A 99 -10.51 6.25 1.03
CA SER A 99 -10.43 7.18 2.15
C SER A 99 -9.00 7.31 2.66
N VAL A 100 -8.52 8.54 2.72
CA VAL A 100 -7.21 8.86 3.30
C VAL A 100 -7.36 9.05 4.79
N ASN A 101 -6.61 8.27 5.57
CA ASN A 101 -6.59 8.33 7.04
C ASN A 101 -8.00 8.23 7.67
N LEU A 102 -8.92 7.48 7.05
CA LEU A 102 -10.31 7.31 7.47
C LEU A 102 -11.11 8.62 7.63
N ARG A 103 -10.72 9.69 6.92
CA ARG A 103 -11.42 10.98 7.03
C ARG A 103 -12.73 11.00 6.24
N GLU A 104 -12.62 10.99 4.92
CA GLU A 104 -13.76 11.09 4.00
C GLU A 104 -13.61 10.01 2.94
N TRP A 105 -14.74 9.43 2.52
CA TRP A 105 -14.79 8.52 1.39
C TRP A 105 -15.03 9.30 0.11
N LYS A 106 -14.12 9.15 -0.83
CA LYS A 106 -14.20 9.70 -2.17
C LYS A 106 -14.33 8.56 -3.17
N SER A 107 -14.93 8.87 -4.32
CA SER A 107 -15.12 7.91 -5.41
C SER A 107 -14.70 8.56 -6.70
N THR A 108 -13.90 7.86 -7.49
CA THR A 108 -13.57 8.25 -8.86
C THR A 108 -13.91 7.10 -9.81
N THR A 109 -14.31 7.43 -11.03
CA THR A 109 -14.56 6.44 -12.07
C THR A 109 -13.41 6.49 -13.07
N LEU A 110 -12.74 5.36 -13.24
CA LEU A 110 -11.59 5.19 -14.12
C LEU A 110 -12.02 4.40 -15.35
N PHE A 111 -11.53 4.84 -16.49
CA PHE A 111 -11.77 4.20 -17.78
C PHE A 111 -10.43 3.73 -18.36
N PRO A 112 -10.42 2.66 -19.17
CA PRO A 112 -9.25 2.33 -19.97
C PRO A 112 -8.98 3.48 -20.95
N ASN A 113 -7.72 3.96 -20.97
CA ASN A 113 -7.23 4.90 -21.97
C ASN A 113 -6.95 4.19 -23.30
#